data_AF-A0A0S3KB76-F1
#
_entry.id   AF-A0A0S3KB76-F1
#
_cell.length_a   1.000
_cell.length_b   1.000
_cell.length_c   1.000
_cell.angle_alpha   90.00
_cell.angle_beta   90.00
_cell.angle_gamma   90.00
#
_symmetry.space_group_name_H-M   'P 1'
#
loop_
_entity.id
_entity.type
_entity.pdbx_description
1 polymer ?
#
loop_
_entity_poly.entity_id
_entity_poly.type
_entity_poly.pdbx_seq_one_letter_code
_entity_poly.pdbx_strand_id
1 'polypeptide(L)'
;MQNSKLKKIQQESEKIEKLPIHTDYISIQNFFNIRIQNIYDCLILEEEDLNVTEKNFANLLTIYGDKTGYEASNTEIRIIDFFPDQHLTAAEQFYIAKSWMQNVLERIKNLSDKSIVFIFSYDNQTLTVRFHQKRDGEFWLADPNSYEEPVGYFISNET
;
A
#
# COMPACT_ATOMS: atom_id res chain seq x y z
N MET A 1 2.34 -9.34 -10.07
CA MET A 1 1.67 -9.42 -11.40
C MET A 1 0.85 -8.16 -11.61
N GLN A 2 0.72 -7.66 -12.83
CA GLN A 2 -0.06 -6.43 -13.09
C GLN A 2 -0.67 -6.46 -14.47
N ASN A 3 -1.76 -5.71 -14.67
CA ASN A 3 -2.38 -5.58 -15.98
C ASN A 3 -1.59 -4.60 -16.87
N SER A 4 -1.96 -4.57 -18.15
CA SER A 4 -1.26 -3.75 -19.17
C SER A 4 -1.33 -2.25 -18.87
N LYS A 5 -2.39 -1.78 -18.21
CA LYS A 5 -2.60 -0.37 -17.87
C LYS A 5 -1.66 0.07 -16.75
N LEU A 6 -1.56 -0.70 -15.66
CA LEU A 6 -0.61 -0.38 -14.58
C LEU A 6 0.84 -0.52 -15.08
N LYS A 7 1.11 -1.52 -15.93
CA LYS A 7 2.43 -1.67 -16.55
C LYS A 7 2.86 -0.42 -17.33
N LYS A 8 1.93 0.23 -18.04
CA LYS A 8 2.21 1.48 -18.75
C LYS A 8 2.53 2.63 -17.79
N ILE A 9 1.75 2.79 -16.72
CA ILE A 9 2.01 3.79 -15.66
C ILE A 9 3.40 3.57 -15.05
N GLN A 10 3.75 2.32 -14.73
CA GLN A 10 5.08 1.98 -14.23
C GLN A 10 6.18 2.40 -15.20
N GLN A 11 6.06 2.05 -16.49
CA GLN A 11 7.08 2.40 -17.49
C GLN A 11 7.22 3.91 -17.69
N GLU A 12 6.13 4.66 -17.54
CA GLU A 12 6.17 6.13 -17.56
C GLU A 12 6.84 6.68 -16.31
N SER A 13 6.58 6.09 -15.13
CA SER A 13 7.22 6.48 -13.86
C SER A 13 8.74 6.31 -13.91
N GLU A 14 9.25 5.29 -14.61
CA GLU A 14 10.69 5.01 -14.74
C GLU A 14 11.44 6.07 -15.56
N LYS A 15 10.73 6.92 -16.30
CA LYS A 15 11.32 8.04 -17.06
C LYS A 15 11.41 9.34 -16.24
N ILE A 16 10.89 9.35 -15.02
CA ILE A 16 10.91 10.52 -14.14
C ILE A 16 12.29 10.65 -13.51
N GLU A 17 13.04 11.68 -13.90
CA GLU A 17 14.34 12.00 -13.31
C GLU A 17 14.23 12.92 -12.10
N LYS A 18 13.24 13.82 -12.10
CA LYS A 18 12.98 14.79 -11.03
C LYS A 18 11.50 15.05 -10.91
N LEU A 19 11.04 15.15 -9.67
CA LEU A 19 9.69 15.52 -9.30
C LEU A 19 9.70 16.90 -8.65
N PRO A 20 9.12 17.94 -9.28
CA PRO A 20 8.98 19.25 -8.68
C PRO A 20 7.80 19.26 -7.69
N ILE A 21 7.87 18.42 -6.66
CA ILE A 21 6.87 18.39 -5.59
C ILE A 21 7.13 19.56 -4.65
N HIS A 22 6.13 20.43 -4.47
CA HIS A 22 6.13 21.43 -3.41
C HIS A 22 5.21 20.93 -2.29
N THR A 23 5.80 20.45 -1.20
CA THR A 23 5.09 20.04 0.00
C THR A 23 5.90 20.50 1.22
N ASP A 24 5.25 20.65 2.36
CA ASP A 24 5.92 21.00 3.60
C ASP A 24 6.61 19.76 4.22
N TYR A 25 7.54 20.02 5.13
CA TYR A 25 8.31 18.98 5.79
C TYR A 25 7.45 18.03 6.65
N ILE A 26 6.38 18.52 7.27
CA ILE A 26 5.51 17.72 8.14
C ILE A 26 4.74 16.71 7.29
N SER A 27 4.23 17.12 6.12
CA SER A 27 3.56 16.21 5.18
C SER A 27 4.50 15.06 4.72
N ILE A 28 5.76 15.37 4.41
CA ILE A 28 6.77 14.35 4.08
C ILE A 28 7.04 13.43 5.28
N GLN A 29 7.19 13.99 6.48
CA GLN A 29 7.41 13.20 7.69
C GLN A 29 6.24 12.27 7.95
N ASN A 30 5.01 12.75 7.85
CA ASN A 30 3.81 11.95 8.06
C ASN A 30 3.77 10.80 7.04
N PHE A 31 4.03 11.09 5.76
CA PHE A 31 4.04 10.08 4.71
C PHE A 31 5.03 8.93 4.94
N PHE A 32 6.26 9.24 5.36
CA PHE A 32 7.31 8.22 5.55
C PHE A 32 7.35 7.62 6.95
N ASN A 33 6.77 8.28 7.95
CA ASN A 33 6.80 7.84 9.35
C ASN A 33 5.45 7.32 9.86
N ILE A 34 4.46 7.08 8.98
CA ILE A 34 3.19 6.42 9.35
C ILE A 34 3.51 5.19 10.18
N ARG A 35 2.99 5.11 11.39
CA ARG A 35 3.33 4.04 12.32
C ARG A 35 2.76 2.70 11.84
N ILE A 36 3.56 1.65 11.97
CA ILE A 36 3.19 0.27 11.60
C ILE A 36 3.10 -0.55 12.87
N GLN A 37 1.95 -1.18 13.11
CA GLN A 37 1.71 -2.00 14.30
C GLN A 37 1.43 -3.44 13.90
N ASN A 38 1.91 -4.39 14.71
CA ASN A 38 1.55 -5.80 14.57
C ASN A 38 0.46 -6.14 15.59
N ILE A 39 -0.74 -6.42 15.09
CA ILE A 39 -1.91 -6.80 15.88
C ILE A 39 -2.32 -8.21 15.49
N TYR A 40 -2.13 -9.18 16.38
CA TYR A 40 -2.47 -10.59 16.13
C TYR A 40 -1.93 -11.14 14.80
N ASP A 41 -0.65 -10.86 14.49
CA ASP A 41 0.01 -11.24 13.24
C ASP A 41 -0.65 -10.57 12.01
N CYS A 42 -1.15 -9.34 12.20
CA CYS A 42 -1.56 -8.43 11.14
C CYS A 42 -0.78 -7.11 11.22
N LEU A 43 -0.16 -6.70 10.13
CA LEU A 43 0.47 -5.40 10.00
C LEU A 43 -0.58 -4.36 9.60
N ILE A 44 -0.71 -3.29 10.37
CA ILE A 44 -1.62 -2.18 10.08
C ILE A 44 -0.91 -0.84 10.16
N LEU A 45 -1.43 0.13 9.43
CA LEU A 45 -1.05 1.54 9.52
C LEU A 45 -1.99 2.24 10.48
N GLU A 46 -1.46 2.87 11.52
CA GLU A 46 -2.29 3.57 12.49
C GLU A 46 -1.48 4.63 13.24
N GLU A 47 -2.08 5.80 13.46
CA GLU A 47 -1.45 6.93 14.16
C GLU A 47 -1.37 6.67 15.67
N GLU A 48 -2.40 6.05 16.24
CA GLU A 48 -2.55 5.79 17.68
C GLU A 48 -2.35 4.31 18.06
N ASP A 49 -2.00 4.03 19.32
CA ASP A 49 -1.96 2.66 19.82
C ASP A 49 -3.36 2.05 19.84
N LEU A 50 -3.59 1.03 19.01
CA LEU A 50 -4.84 0.29 19.03
C LEU A 50 -4.78 -0.83 20.05
N ASN A 51 -5.59 -0.71 21.09
CA ASN A 51 -5.78 -1.77 22.07
C ASN A 51 -6.91 -2.73 21.64
N VAL A 52 -6.61 -3.60 20.67
CA VAL A 52 -7.56 -4.61 20.18
C VAL A 52 -7.48 -5.85 21.06
N THR A 53 -8.61 -6.24 21.67
CA THR A 53 -8.71 -7.53 22.38
C THR A 53 -8.92 -8.68 21.40
N GLU A 54 -8.58 -9.89 21.78
CA GLU A 54 -8.71 -11.09 20.93
C GLU A 54 -10.15 -11.30 20.46
N LYS A 55 -11.13 -11.09 21.36
CA LYS A 55 -12.55 -11.17 21.03
C LYS A 55 -12.96 -10.11 19.99
N ASN A 56 -12.46 -8.88 20.14
CA ASN A 56 -12.72 -7.82 19.17
C ASN A 56 -12.07 -8.16 17.83
N PHE A 57 -10.85 -8.68 17.83
CA PHE A 57 -10.16 -9.09 16.62
C PHE A 57 -10.89 -10.20 15.87
N ALA A 58 -11.38 -11.24 16.57
CA ALA A 58 -12.20 -12.29 15.95
C ALA A 58 -13.46 -11.72 15.28
N ASN A 59 -14.12 -10.73 15.90
CA ASN A 59 -15.26 -10.05 15.30
C ASN A 59 -14.87 -9.17 14.10
N LEU A 60 -13.68 -8.57 14.10
CA LEU A 60 -13.19 -7.83 12.93
C LEU A 60 -12.96 -8.79 11.76
N LEU A 61 -12.39 -9.97 12.00
CA LEU A 61 -12.18 -10.97 10.94
C LEU A 61 -13.50 -11.45 10.31
N THR A 62 -14.62 -11.51 11.05
CA THR A 62 -15.91 -11.84 10.42
C THR A 62 -16.44 -10.76 9.48
N ILE A 63 -16.02 -9.50 9.67
CA ILE A 63 -16.36 -8.36 8.81
C ILE A 63 -15.45 -8.31 7.58
N TYR A 64 -14.14 -8.47 7.79
CA TYR A 64 -13.14 -8.37 6.72
C TYR A 64 -12.91 -9.69 5.97
N GLY A 65 -13.51 -10.79 6.42
CA GLY A 65 -13.38 -12.13 5.86
C GLY A 65 -12.21 -12.92 6.44
N ASP A 66 -11.00 -12.36 6.36
CA ASP A 66 -9.77 -12.99 6.85
C ASP A 66 -8.72 -11.93 7.25
N LYS A 67 -7.52 -12.39 7.65
CA LYS A 67 -6.41 -11.52 8.04
C LYS A 67 -5.91 -10.68 6.87
N THR A 68 -5.91 -11.24 5.67
CA THR A 68 -5.49 -10.57 4.45
C THR A 68 -6.44 -9.42 4.08
N GLY A 69 -7.75 -9.61 4.19
CA GLY A 69 -8.77 -8.58 4.07
C GLY A 69 -8.66 -7.50 5.13
N TYR A 70 -8.39 -7.91 6.37
CA TYR A 70 -8.17 -6.97 7.47
C TYR A 70 -6.94 -6.09 7.23
N GLU A 71 -5.77 -6.68 6.94
CA GLU A 71 -4.54 -5.93 6.67
C GLU A 71 -4.66 -5.03 5.44
N ALA A 72 -5.14 -5.55 4.31
CA ALA A 72 -5.26 -4.76 3.09
C ALA A 72 -6.18 -3.54 3.28
N SER A 73 -7.21 -3.66 4.13
CA SER A 73 -8.12 -2.56 4.44
C SER A 73 -7.52 -1.53 5.40
N ASN A 74 -6.63 -1.96 6.31
CA ASN A 74 -6.02 -1.11 7.34
C ASN A 74 -4.59 -0.65 6.99
N THR A 75 -4.16 -0.88 5.75
CA THR A 75 -2.86 -0.42 5.21
C THR A 75 -3.05 0.43 3.96
N GLU A 76 -4.29 0.79 3.65
CA GLU A 76 -4.61 1.68 2.55
C GLU A 76 -3.99 3.05 2.77
N ILE A 77 -3.26 3.52 1.77
CA ILE A 77 -2.91 4.92 1.61
C ILE A 77 -3.28 5.38 0.21
N ARG A 78 -3.59 6.68 0.08
CA ARG A 78 -3.76 7.34 -1.21
C ARG A 78 -2.66 8.36 -1.34
N ILE A 79 -1.91 8.31 -2.44
CA ILE A 79 -0.73 9.16 -2.59
C ILE A 79 -1.10 10.64 -2.52
N ILE A 80 -2.22 11.03 -3.13
CA ILE A 80 -2.69 12.41 -3.17
C ILE A 80 -3.00 13.01 -1.79
N ASP A 81 -3.34 12.20 -0.78
CA ASP A 81 -3.71 12.69 0.55
C ASP A 81 -2.51 13.36 1.26
N PHE A 82 -1.28 13.03 0.84
CA PHE A 82 -0.03 13.61 1.36
C PHE A 82 0.50 14.78 0.51
N PHE A 83 -0.14 15.05 -0.63
CA PHE A 83 0.24 16.13 -1.55
C PHE A 83 -1.03 16.87 -2.05
N PRO A 84 -1.88 17.40 -1.15
CA PRO A 84 -3.21 17.91 -1.50
C PRO A 84 -3.19 19.12 -2.46
N ASP A 85 -2.12 19.90 -2.45
CA ASP A 85 -1.95 21.08 -3.30
C ASP A 85 -1.25 20.77 -4.64
N GLN A 86 -0.99 19.49 -4.95
CA GLN A 86 -0.27 19.07 -6.14
C GLN A 86 -1.18 18.31 -7.11
N HIS A 87 -1.13 18.69 -8.39
CA HIS A 87 -1.75 17.92 -9.46
C HIS A 87 -0.77 16.88 -9.99
N LEU A 88 -0.77 15.70 -9.37
CA LEU A 88 0.11 14.59 -9.74
C LEU A 88 -0.52 13.68 -10.80
N THR A 89 0.21 13.42 -11.87
CA THR A 89 -0.14 12.38 -12.85
C THR A 89 -0.05 10.98 -12.24
N ALA A 90 -0.68 9.99 -12.88
CA ALA A 90 -0.60 8.60 -12.45
C ALA A 90 0.86 8.09 -12.31
N ALA A 91 1.72 8.46 -13.25
CA ALA A 91 3.13 8.06 -13.26
C ALA A 91 3.91 8.70 -12.10
N GLU A 92 3.66 9.96 -11.77
CA GLU A 92 4.27 10.66 -10.65
C GLU A 92 3.80 10.07 -9.31
N GLN A 93 2.49 9.80 -9.16
CA GLN A 93 1.98 9.13 -7.98
C GLN A 93 2.61 7.74 -7.80
N PHE A 94 2.76 6.99 -8.89
CA PHE A 94 3.38 5.66 -8.86
C PHE A 94 4.87 5.71 -8.52
N TYR A 95 5.59 6.73 -9.00
CA TYR A 95 6.98 6.96 -8.61
C TYR A 95 7.10 7.20 -7.10
N ILE A 96 6.26 8.08 -6.55
CA ILE A 96 6.24 8.39 -5.10
C ILE A 96 5.86 7.14 -4.29
N ALA A 97 4.85 6.40 -4.75
CA ALA A 97 4.40 5.16 -4.12
C ALA A 97 5.49 4.09 -4.05
N LYS A 98 6.36 3.99 -5.07
CA LYS A 98 7.53 3.10 -5.03
C LYS A 98 8.50 3.47 -3.91
N SER A 99 8.79 4.76 -3.71
CA SER A 99 9.64 5.20 -2.60
C SER A 99 9.02 4.91 -1.24
N TRP A 100 7.70 5.07 -1.12
CA TRP A 100 6.98 4.70 0.09
C TRP A 100 7.01 3.19 0.36
N MET A 101 6.74 2.37 -0.65
CA MET A 101 6.82 0.91 -0.56
C MET A 101 8.21 0.47 -0.07
N GLN A 102 9.29 1.04 -0.61
CA GLN A 102 10.65 0.74 -0.16
C GLN A 102 10.88 1.14 1.29
N ASN A 103 10.42 2.32 1.72
CA ASN A 103 10.50 2.75 3.11
C ASN A 103 9.74 1.78 4.05
N VAL A 104 8.51 1.40 3.68
CA VAL A 104 7.70 0.44 4.45
C VAL A 104 8.41 -0.90 4.55
N LEU A 105 8.95 -1.42 3.44
CA LEU A 105 9.73 -2.66 3.42
C LEU A 105 10.90 -2.64 4.40
N GLU A 106 11.67 -1.56 4.47
CA GLU A 106 12.76 -1.43 5.44
C GLU A 106 12.27 -1.46 6.89
N ARG A 107 11.12 -0.82 7.17
CA ARG A 107 10.58 -0.69 8.52
C ARG A 107 9.94 -1.98 9.04
N ILE A 108 9.37 -2.80 8.16
CA ILE A 108 8.69 -4.04 8.56
C ILE A 108 9.59 -5.26 8.67
N LYS A 109 10.86 -5.19 8.21
CA LYS A 109 11.85 -6.30 8.35
C LYS A 109 12.01 -6.81 9.79
N ASN A 110 11.78 -5.94 10.78
CA ASN A 110 11.86 -6.30 12.20
C ASN A 110 10.51 -6.67 12.83
N LEU A 111 9.41 -6.55 12.07
CA LEU A 111 8.04 -6.79 12.52
C LEU A 111 7.44 -8.09 11.96
N SER A 112 7.99 -8.60 10.85
CA SER A 112 7.53 -9.80 10.17
C SER A 112 8.66 -10.47 9.39
N ASP A 113 8.62 -11.80 9.34
CA ASP A 113 9.46 -12.65 8.50
C ASP A 113 8.79 -13.05 7.18
N LYS A 114 7.51 -12.70 6.99
CA LYS A 114 6.73 -13.07 5.80
C LYS A 114 7.03 -12.14 4.64
N SER A 115 6.89 -12.67 3.42
CA SER A 115 6.84 -11.82 2.22
C SER A 115 5.64 -10.89 2.29
N ILE A 116 5.78 -9.70 1.70
CA ILE A 116 4.74 -8.67 1.72
C ILE A 116 4.24 -8.48 0.30
N VAL A 117 2.92 -8.46 0.15
CA VAL A 117 2.24 -8.20 -1.11
C VAL A 117 1.77 -6.74 -1.07
N PHE A 118 2.31 -5.92 -1.96
CA PHE A 118 1.84 -4.55 -2.19
C PHE A 118 0.90 -4.54 -3.38
N ILE A 119 -0.26 -3.93 -3.21
CA ILE A 119 -1.30 -3.82 -4.23
C ILE A 119 -1.38 -2.34 -4.63
N PHE A 120 -1.32 -2.10 -5.92
CA PHE A 120 -1.43 -0.79 -6.53
C PHE A 120 -2.68 -0.77 -7.39
N SER A 121 -3.53 0.23 -7.18
CA SER A 121 -4.73 0.46 -7.98
C SER A 121 -4.87 1.95 -8.26
N TYR A 122 -5.09 2.30 -9.52
CA TYR A 122 -5.33 3.68 -9.92
C TYR A 122 -6.74 3.83 -10.46
N ASP A 123 -7.57 4.60 -9.77
CA ASP A 123 -8.91 4.98 -10.22
C ASP A 123 -9.16 6.44 -9.86
N ASN A 124 -10.12 7.11 -10.50
CA ASN A 124 -10.54 8.47 -10.12
C ASN A 124 -9.38 9.45 -9.88
N GLN A 125 -8.35 9.39 -10.74
CA GLN A 125 -7.13 10.21 -10.65
C GLN A 125 -6.27 9.99 -9.39
N THR A 126 -6.49 8.90 -8.68
CA THR A 126 -5.89 8.58 -7.39
C THR A 126 -5.21 7.22 -7.45
N LEU A 127 -3.92 7.17 -7.12
CA LEU A 127 -3.22 5.93 -6.85
C LEU A 127 -3.39 5.56 -5.38
N THR A 128 -3.98 4.39 -5.18
CA THR A 128 -4.12 3.74 -3.87
C THR A 128 -3.09 2.63 -3.76
N VAL A 129 -2.41 2.57 -2.62
CA VAL A 129 -1.49 1.48 -2.26
C VAL A 129 -2.02 0.81 -1.01
N ARG A 130 -2.06 -0.53 -1.03
CA ARG A 130 -2.37 -1.37 0.14
C ARG A 130 -1.28 -2.40 0.29
N PHE A 131 -1.09 -2.96 1.47
CA PHE A 131 -0.22 -4.12 1.62
C PHE A 131 -0.74 -5.13 2.63
N HIS A 132 -0.31 -6.38 2.46
CA HIS A 132 -0.60 -7.43 3.42
C HIS A 132 0.54 -8.45 3.43
N GLN A 133 0.66 -9.20 4.52
CA GLN A 133 1.56 -10.33 4.55
C GLN A 133 1.03 -11.44 3.63
N LYS A 134 1.92 -12.09 2.88
CA LYS A 134 1.58 -13.25 2.06
C LYS A 134 1.20 -14.41 2.96
N ARG A 135 0.02 -14.98 2.75
CA ARG A 135 -0.49 -16.15 3.48
C ARG A 135 -0.99 -17.18 2.48
N ASP A 136 -0.77 -18.46 2.77
CA ASP A 136 -1.20 -19.53 1.87
C ASP A 136 -2.73 -19.63 1.86
N GLY A 137 -3.31 -19.58 0.66
CA GLY A 137 -4.77 -19.66 0.47
C GLY A 137 -5.54 -18.37 0.73
N GLU A 138 -4.89 -17.30 1.20
CA GLU A 138 -5.50 -15.97 1.34
C GLU A 138 -4.89 -15.02 0.31
N PHE A 139 -5.72 -14.43 -0.53
CA PHE A 139 -5.25 -13.44 -1.49
C PHE A 139 -6.34 -12.41 -1.74
N TRP A 140 -6.03 -11.14 -1.46
CA TRP A 140 -7.02 -10.07 -1.49
C TRP A 140 -7.46 -9.73 -2.91
N LEU A 141 -6.54 -9.79 -3.86
CA LEU A 141 -6.75 -9.31 -5.22
C LEU A 141 -6.92 -10.47 -6.22
N ALA A 142 -8.06 -10.54 -6.92
CA ALA A 142 -8.21 -11.44 -8.06
C ALA A 142 -7.15 -11.17 -9.17
N ASP A 143 -7.17 -11.94 -10.26
CA ASP A 143 -6.27 -11.69 -11.41
C ASP A 143 -6.35 -10.21 -11.85
N PRO A 144 -5.25 -9.43 -11.82
CA PRO A 144 -5.25 -8.03 -12.23
C PRO A 144 -5.81 -7.79 -13.63
N ASN A 145 -5.76 -8.78 -14.52
CA ASN A 145 -6.30 -8.66 -15.89
C ASN A 145 -7.83 -8.70 -15.94
N SER A 146 -8.53 -9.07 -14.85
CA SER A 146 -9.99 -9.00 -14.79
C SER A 146 -10.53 -7.61 -14.46
N TYR A 147 -9.66 -6.63 -14.19
CA TYR A 147 -10.03 -5.27 -13.83
C TYR A 147 -9.91 -4.32 -15.03
N GLU A 148 -10.83 -3.36 -15.12
CA GLU A 148 -10.76 -2.31 -16.13
C GLU A 148 -9.76 -1.22 -15.71
N GLU A 149 -9.54 -1.02 -14.42
CA GLU A 149 -8.66 -0.01 -13.86
C GLU A 149 -7.20 -0.49 -13.91
N PRO A 150 -6.21 0.42 -13.97
CA PRO A 150 -4.81 0.06 -13.74
C PRO A 150 -4.61 -0.56 -12.35
N VAL A 151 -4.36 -1.86 -12.31
CA VAL A 151 -4.23 -2.64 -11.07
C VAL A 151 -3.10 -3.67 -11.19
N GLY A 152 -2.47 -3.96 -10.05
CA GLY A 152 -1.47 -5.02 -9.93
C GLY A 152 -0.89 -5.11 -8.54
N TYR A 153 0.02 -6.07 -8.37
CA TYR A 153 0.71 -6.31 -7.12
C TYR A 153 2.19 -6.65 -7.32
N PHE A 154 2.97 -6.36 -6.28
CA PHE A 154 4.40 -6.64 -6.16
C PHE A 154 4.63 -7.45 -4.89
N ILE A 155 5.50 -8.46 -4.94
CA ILE A 155 5.83 -9.32 -3.81
C ILE A 155 7.27 -9.04 -3.41
N SER A 156 7.49 -8.68 -2.15
CA SER A 156 8.79 -8.21 -1.62
C SER A 156 9.99 -9.10 -1.93
N ASN A 157 9.79 -10.41 -2.08
CA ASN A 157 10.87 -11.39 -2.30
C ASN A 157 11.07 -11.71 -3.80
N GLU A 158 10.27 -11.10 -4.67
CA GLU A 158 10.30 -11.24 -6.13
C GLU A 158 10.64 -9.90 -6.82
N THR A 159 10.92 -8.85 -6.03
CA THR A 159 11.19 -7.48 -6.53
C THR A 159 12.64 -7.08 -6.36
#